data_AF-A0A1S1N0J1-F1
#
_entry.id   AF-A0A1S1N0J1-F1
#
_cell.length_a   1.000
_cell.length_b   1.000
_cell.length_c   1.000
_cell.angle_alpha   90.00
_cell.angle_beta   90.00
_cell.angle_gamma   90.00
#
_symmetry.space_group_name_H-M   'P 1'
#
loop_
_entity.id
_entity.type
_entity.pdbx_description
1 polymer ?
#
loop_
_entity_poly.entity_id
_entity_poly.type
_entity_poly.pdbx_seq_one_letter_code
_entity_poly.pdbx_strand_id
1 'polypeptide(L)'
;MHTKSKRDVVFVATDQQLNKKSYYRRLWVATRNIDLPRRLWLDEIADTLRDYHGLICHYNGRRFNVPVIDEVFQDSDMRWLSYFLSPDSSGLSPKMHVRKLERLRLIDLYFRIKHPHIADHFGR
;
A
#
# COMPACT_ATOMS: atom_id res chain seq x y z
N MET A 1 22.95 -14.06 14.46
CA MET A 1 22.27 -14.24 15.76
C MET A 1 20.97 -13.44 15.72
N HIS A 2 19.83 -14.11 15.63
CA HIS A 2 18.51 -13.46 15.54
C HIS A 2 18.06 -13.02 16.93
N THR A 3 18.13 -11.72 17.21
CA THR A 3 17.53 -11.13 18.40
C THR A 3 16.01 -11.17 18.25
N LYS A 4 15.32 -11.67 19.28
CA LYS A 4 13.85 -11.77 19.40
C LYS A 4 13.18 -10.46 18.94
N SER A 5 12.59 -10.46 17.75
CA SER A 5 11.81 -9.32 17.28
C SER A 5 10.49 -9.28 18.05
N LYS A 6 10.27 -8.14 18.72
CA LYS A 6 8.96 -7.72 19.23
C LYS A 6 7.99 -7.93 18.06
N ARG A 7 6.93 -8.73 18.21
CA ARG A 7 5.99 -8.96 17.11
C ARG A 7 5.42 -7.60 16.68
N ASP A 8 5.94 -7.05 15.59
CA ASP A 8 5.51 -5.76 15.10
C ASP A 8 4.05 -5.88 14.64
N VAL A 9 3.22 -4.94 15.11
CA VAL A 9 1.81 -4.86 14.76
C VAL A 9 1.68 -3.75 13.75
N VAL A 10 1.24 -4.09 12.54
CA VAL A 10 0.92 -3.14 11.47
C VAL A 10 -0.58 -2.96 11.39
N PHE A 11 -1.02 -1.71 11.39
CA PHE A 11 -2.44 -1.39 11.23
C PHE A 11 -2.78 -1.07 9.78
N VAL A 12 -3.83 -1.69 9.24
CA VAL A 12 -4.32 -1.40 7.89
C VAL A 12 -4.93 -0.01 7.81
N ALA A 13 -4.71 0.71 6.70
CA ALA A 13 -5.40 1.97 6.47
C ALA A 13 -6.93 1.77 6.37
N THR A 14 -7.66 2.64 7.05
CA THR A 14 -9.13 2.70 7.00
C THR A 14 -9.60 3.29 5.67
N ASP A 15 -10.84 3.00 5.28
CA ASP A 15 -11.44 3.64 4.10
C ASP A 15 -11.46 5.17 4.23
N GLN A 16 -11.67 5.71 5.43
CA GLN A 16 -11.63 7.14 5.69
C GLN A 16 -10.23 7.71 5.42
N GLN A 17 -9.16 7.02 5.85
CA GLN A 17 -7.79 7.44 5.56
C GLN A 17 -7.52 7.42 4.06
N LEU A 18 -7.85 6.32 3.37
CA LEU A 18 -7.61 6.18 1.92
C LEU A 18 -8.42 7.15 1.05
N ASN A 19 -9.57 7.63 1.55
CA ASN A 19 -10.37 8.66 0.91
C ASN A 19 -9.94 10.09 1.26
N LYS A 20 -9.08 10.30 2.25
CA LYS A 20 -8.56 11.63 2.57
C LYS A 20 -7.57 12.07 1.50
N LYS A 21 -7.84 13.22 0.84
CA LYS A 21 -7.01 13.75 -0.26
C LYS A 21 -5.52 13.86 0.09
N SER A 22 -5.18 14.30 1.30
CA SER A 22 -3.78 14.43 1.74
C SER A 22 -3.09 13.07 1.88
N TYR A 23 -3.78 12.09 2.47
CA TYR A 23 -3.27 10.73 2.64
C TYR A 23 -3.05 10.07 1.28
N TYR A 24 -4.08 10.13 0.43
CA TYR A 24 -4.02 9.59 -0.93
C TYR A 24 -2.86 10.19 -1.74
N ARG A 25 -2.68 11.51 -1.69
CA ARG A 25 -1.57 12.19 -2.37
C ARG A 25 -0.21 11.71 -1.86
N ARG A 26 -0.04 11.53 -0.56
CA ARG A 26 1.24 11.06 0.00
C ARG A 26 1.53 9.61 -0.36
N LEU A 27 0.52 8.73 -0.32
CA LEU A 27 0.63 7.36 -0.81
C LEU A 27 1.00 7.35 -2.31
N TRP A 28 0.37 8.20 -3.11
CA TRP A 28 0.67 8.36 -4.54
C TRP A 28 2.11 8.80 -4.78
N VAL A 29 2.58 9.85 -4.08
CA VAL A 29 3.96 10.34 -4.18
C VAL A 29 4.94 9.23 -3.78
N ALA A 30 4.71 8.55 -2.65
CA ALA A 30 5.57 7.47 -2.20
C ALA A 30 5.66 6.35 -3.24
N THR A 31 4.51 5.89 -3.74
CA THR A 31 4.45 4.83 -4.78
C THR A 31 5.17 5.23 -6.06
N ARG A 32 5.02 6.49 -6.48
CA ARG A 32 5.69 7.03 -7.67
C ARG A 32 7.21 7.14 -7.57
N ASN A 33 7.76 7.16 -6.37
CA ASN A 33 9.20 7.28 -6.12
C ASN A 33 9.87 5.92 -5.81
N ILE A 34 9.11 4.82 -5.82
CA ILE A 34 9.69 3.49 -5.79
C ILE A 34 10.17 3.13 -7.20
N ASP A 35 11.46 2.83 -7.33
CA ASP A 35 12.06 2.35 -8.57
C ASP A 35 11.75 0.87 -8.78
N LEU A 36 10.48 0.57 -9.06
CA LEU A 36 10.01 -0.77 -9.35
C LEU A 36 9.20 -0.79 -10.65
N PRO A 37 9.59 -1.62 -11.63
CA PRO A 37 8.80 -1.83 -12.84
C PRO A 37 7.36 -2.21 -12.51
N ARG A 38 6.41 -1.61 -13.22
CA ARG A 38 4.95 -1.79 -12.99
C ARG A 38 4.54 -3.25 -12.80
N ARG A 39 5.05 -4.15 -13.65
CA ARG A 39 4.71 -5.58 -13.65
C ARG A 39 5.18 -6.33 -12.40
N LEU A 40 6.24 -5.86 -11.75
CA LEU A 40 6.79 -6.51 -10.56
C LEU A 40 6.07 -6.12 -9.27
N TRP A 41 5.18 -5.12 -9.30
CA TRP A 41 4.44 -4.72 -8.11
C TRP A 41 3.55 -5.82 -7.54
N LEU A 42 3.02 -6.70 -8.39
CA LEU A 42 2.17 -7.79 -7.93
C LEU A 42 2.97 -8.76 -7.05
N ASP A 43 4.07 -9.27 -7.60
CA ASP A 43 4.99 -10.18 -6.91
C ASP A 43 5.57 -9.52 -5.67
N GLU A 44 5.99 -8.25 -5.78
CA GLU A 44 6.57 -7.50 -4.66
C GLU A 44 5.60 -7.35 -3.48
N ILE A 45 4.32 -7.06 -3.75
CA ILE A 45 3.28 -6.98 -2.72
C ILE A 45 3.01 -8.38 -2.13
N ALA A 46 2.91 -9.40 -2.98
CA ALA A 46 2.66 -10.77 -2.54
C ALA A 46 3.78 -11.30 -1.64
N ASP A 47 5.04 -11.14 -2.04
CA ASP A 47 6.22 -11.52 -1.28
C ASP A 47 6.30 -10.74 0.04
N THR A 48 6.06 -9.42 0.02
CA THR A 48 6.06 -8.59 1.23
C THR A 48 5.05 -9.09 2.27
N LEU A 49 3.85 -9.46 1.84
CA LEU A 49 2.79 -9.92 2.74
C LEU A 49 3.00 -11.37 3.19
N ARG A 50 3.54 -12.23 2.32
CA ARG A 50 3.89 -13.61 2.66
C ARG A 50 5.02 -13.68 3.68
N ASP A 51 6.04 -12.85 3.52
CA ASP A 51 7.27 -12.90 4.32
C ASP A 51 7.16 -12.07 5.61
N TYR A 52 6.06 -11.34 5.80
CA TYR A 52 5.80 -10.59 7.03
C TYR A 52 5.33 -11.51 8.17
N HIS A 53 6.20 -11.72 9.16
CA HIS A 53 5.90 -12.56 10.33
C HIS A 53 5.19 -11.84 11.50
N GLY A 54 4.87 -10.55 11.35
CA GLY A 54 4.16 -9.77 12.37
C GLY A 54 2.63 -9.95 12.32
N LEU A 55 1.91 -9.12 13.07
CA LEU A 55 0.45 -9.09 13.03
C LEU A 55 -0.03 -7.93 12.18
N ILE A 56 -1.00 -8.20 11.29
CA ILE A 56 -1.71 -7.16 10.55
C ILE A 56 -3.11 -7.05 11.16
N CYS A 57 -3.47 -5.86 11.64
CA CYS A 57 -4.71 -5.62 12.37
C CYS A 57 -5.47 -4.42 11.82
N HIS A 58 -6.77 -4.40 12.05
CA HIS A 58 -7.56 -3.18 12.04
C HIS A 58 -7.32 -2.40 13.35
N TYR A 59 -7.58 -1.08 13.33
CA TYR A 59 -7.47 -0.24 14.53
C TYR A 59 -8.42 -0.65 15.68
N ASN A 60 -9.47 -1.42 15.39
CA ASN A 60 -10.37 -1.99 16.41
C ASN A 60 -9.80 -3.28 17.06
N GLY A 61 -8.55 -3.65 16.77
CA GLY A 61 -7.88 -4.83 17.31
C GLY A 61 -8.20 -6.14 16.60
N ARG A 62 -9.13 -6.16 15.63
CA ARG A 62 -9.41 -7.37 14.84
C ARG A 62 -8.25 -7.64 13.88
N ARG A 63 -7.89 -8.91 13.73
CA ARG A 63 -6.91 -9.34 12.73
C ARG A 63 -7.44 -9.03 11.33
N PHE A 64 -6.59 -8.47 10.48
CA PHE A 64 -6.87 -8.29 9.07
C PHE A 64 -6.56 -9.60 8.34
N ASN A 65 -7.56 -10.13 7.63
CA ASN A 65 -7.34 -11.26 6.75
C ASN A 65 -6.83 -10.73 5.41
N VAL A 66 -5.56 -10.99 5.12
CA VAL A 66 -4.95 -10.59 3.85
C VAL A 66 -5.69 -11.34 2.73
N PRO A 67 -6.27 -10.65 1.73
CA PRO A 67 -6.95 -11.29 0.62
C PRO A 67 -5.95 -11.99 -0.30
N VAL A 68 -6.44 -12.88 -1.16
CA VAL A 68 -5.64 -13.45 -2.25
C VAL A 68 -5.27 -12.33 -3.20
N ILE A 69 -3.97 -12.06 -3.35
CA ILE A 69 -3.47 -10.89 -4.07
C ILE A 69 -3.91 -10.88 -5.54
N ASP A 70 -3.89 -12.04 -6.19
CA ASP A 70 -4.33 -12.21 -7.58
C ASP A 70 -5.82 -11.94 -7.78
N GLU A 71 -6.66 -12.21 -6.76
CA GLU A 71 -8.10 -11.91 -6.82
C GLU A 71 -8.38 -10.41 -6.73
N VAL A 72 -7.54 -9.67 -5.98
CA VAL A 72 -7.64 -8.21 -5.86
C VAL A 72 -7.08 -7.51 -7.10
N PHE A 73 -5.93 -7.98 -7.57
CA PHE A 73 -5.24 -7.52 -8.77
C PHE A 73 -5.46 -8.51 -9.92
N GLN A 74 -6.71 -8.57 -10.41
CA GLN A 74 -7.17 -9.38 -11.57
C GLN A 74 -6.49 -9.03 -12.92
N ASP A 75 -5.35 -8.36 -12.89
CA ASP A 75 -4.57 -7.87 -14.02
C ASP A 75 -3.09 -7.99 -13.66
N SER A 76 -2.45 -9.07 -14.14
CA SER A 76 -1.03 -9.36 -13.87
C SER A 76 -0.09 -8.30 -14.44
N ASP A 77 -0.51 -7.54 -15.45
CA ASP A 77 0.27 -6.41 -15.98
C ASP A 77 0.23 -5.17 -15.08
N MET A 78 -0.61 -5.18 -14.03
CA MET A 78 -0.82 -4.07 -13.11
C MET A 78 -1.16 -2.75 -13.83
N ARG A 79 -1.92 -2.80 -14.93
CA ARG A 79 -2.27 -1.61 -15.74
C ARG A 79 -3.06 -0.60 -14.93
N TRP A 80 -3.87 -1.07 -13.97
CA TRP A 80 -4.53 -0.22 -12.98
C TRP A 80 -3.56 0.73 -12.26
N LEU A 81 -2.34 0.27 -11.96
CA LEU A 81 -1.32 1.08 -11.29
C LEU A 81 -0.89 2.27 -12.14
N SER A 82 -0.84 2.14 -13.48
CA SER A 82 -0.57 3.28 -14.37
C SER A 82 -1.64 4.36 -14.24
N TYR A 83 -2.92 4.00 -14.13
CA TYR A 83 -3.99 4.98 -13.91
C TYR A 83 -3.90 5.63 -12.53
N PHE A 84 -3.59 4.85 -11.50
CA PHE A 84 -3.33 5.38 -10.16
C PHE A 84 -2.18 6.39 -10.16
N LEU A 85 -1.05 6.05 -10.79
CA LEU A 85 0.18 6.86 -10.81
C LEU A 85 0.17 7.98 -11.86
N SER A 86 -0.88 8.09 -12.68
CA SER A 86 -1.00 9.12 -13.70
C SER A 86 -1.07 10.52 -13.05
N PRO A 87 -0.17 11.44 -13.41
CA PRO A 87 -0.21 12.81 -12.89
C PRO A 87 -1.27 13.66 -13.60
N ASP A 88 -1.75 14.70 -12.92
CA ASP A 88 -2.50 15.79 -13.55
C ASP A 88 -1.58 16.66 -14.43
N SER A 89 -2.13 17.73 -15.01
CA SER A 89 -1.36 18.65 -15.87
C SER A 89 -0.18 19.33 -15.17
N SER A 90 -0.18 19.40 -13.84
CA SER A 90 0.92 19.98 -13.07
C SER A 90 2.08 19.01 -12.87
N GLY A 91 1.86 17.71 -13.00
CA GLY A 91 2.86 16.70 -12.66
C GLY A 91 2.97 16.39 -11.15
N LEU A 92 2.39 17.23 -10.28
CA LEU A 92 2.61 17.23 -8.82
C LEU A 92 1.50 16.57 -8.01
N SER A 93 0.40 16.20 -8.68
CA SER A 93 -0.77 15.59 -8.07
C SER A 93 -1.32 14.48 -8.96
N PRO A 94 -2.04 13.50 -8.39
CA PRO A 94 -2.70 12.48 -9.17
C PRO A 94 -3.78 13.09 -10.07
N LYS A 95 -3.87 12.60 -11.32
CA LYS A 95 -4.90 12.98 -12.29
C LYS A 95 -6.30 12.70 -11.77
N MET A 96 -6.46 11.61 -11.03
CA MET A 96 -7.75 11.15 -10.53
C MET A 96 -7.62 10.43 -9.20
N HIS A 97 -8.71 10.43 -8.44
CA HIS A 97 -8.85 9.65 -7.22
C HIS A 97 -9.50 8.30 -7.55
N VAL A 98 -8.72 7.21 -7.49
CA VAL A 98 -9.23 5.88 -7.78
C VAL A 98 -10.03 5.33 -6.59
N ARG A 99 -11.15 4.64 -6.87
CA ARG A 99 -12.07 4.10 -5.84
C ARG A 99 -11.79 2.65 -5.45
N LYS A 100 -10.74 2.02 -6.01
CA LYS A 100 -10.37 0.63 -5.71
C LYS A 100 -9.60 0.57 -4.38
N LEU A 101 -10.31 0.77 -3.27
CA LEU A 101 -9.72 0.95 -1.93
C LEU A 101 -8.91 -0.26 -1.48
N GLU A 102 -9.30 -1.48 -1.83
CA GLU A 102 -8.57 -2.68 -1.46
C GLU A 102 -7.17 -2.73 -2.10
N ARG A 103 -7.04 -2.36 -3.37
CA ARG A 103 -5.75 -2.23 -4.06
C ARG A 103 -4.87 -1.17 -3.39
N LEU A 104 -5.46 -0.02 -3.05
CA LEU A 104 -4.75 1.04 -2.32
C LEU A 104 -4.29 0.58 -0.94
N ARG A 105 -5.11 -0.20 -0.24
CA ARG A 105 -4.78 -0.76 1.07
C ARG A 105 -3.60 -1.72 1.01
N LEU A 106 -3.50 -2.54 -0.04
CA LEU A 106 -2.36 -3.44 -0.22
C LEU A 106 -1.07 -2.67 -0.54
N ILE A 107 -1.13 -1.61 -1.34
CA ILE A 107 0.02 -0.72 -1.57
C ILE A 107 0.42 -0.02 -0.26
N ASP A 108 -0.56 0.50 0.49
CA ASP A 108 -0.32 1.11 1.80
C ASP A 108 0.34 0.13 2.78
N LEU A 109 -0.11 -1.12 2.81
CA LEU A 109 0.49 -2.18 3.62
C LEU A 109 1.93 -2.50 3.23
N TYR A 110 2.21 -2.55 1.93
CA TYR A 110 3.58 -2.67 1.43
C TYR A 110 4.48 -1.57 2.04
N PHE A 111 4.05 -0.31 2.03
CA PHE A 111 4.81 0.78 2.66
C PHE A 111 4.92 0.62 4.17
N ARG A 112 3.85 0.24 4.86
CA ARG A 112 3.89 0.05 6.32
C ARG A 112 4.83 -1.06 6.76
N ILE A 113 5.05 -2.06 5.91
CA ILE A 113 5.93 -3.20 6.19
C ILE A 113 7.37 -2.90 5.75
N LYS A 114 7.61 -2.56 4.48
CA LYS A 114 8.98 -2.37 3.94
C LYS A 114 9.56 -0.98 4.21
N HIS A 115 8.72 0.03 4.33
CA HIS A 115 9.12 1.44 4.42
C HIS A 115 8.36 2.19 5.53
N PRO A 116 8.38 1.70 6.79
CA PRO A 116 7.54 2.23 7.87
C PRO A 116 7.78 3.73 8.10
N HIS A 117 9.04 4.17 7.97
CA HIS A 117 9.43 5.57 8.09
C HIS A 117 8.76 6.47 7.03
N ILE A 118 8.46 5.97 5.82
CA ILE A 118 7.67 6.71 4.81
C ILE A 118 6.19 6.70 5.20
N ALA A 119 5.67 5.54 5.59
CA ALA A 119 4.25 5.34 5.92
C ALA A 119 3.79 6.22 7.11
N ASP A 120 4.66 6.47 8.09
CA ASP A 120 4.40 7.36 9.23
C ASP A 120 4.03 8.81 8.84
N HIS A 121 4.33 9.21 7.61
CA HIS A 121 3.96 10.52 7.09
C HIS A 121 2.62 10.52 6.36
N PHE A 122 1.97 9.40 6.06
CA PHE A 122 0.71 9.40 5.30
C PHE A 122 -0.44 10.08 6.05
N GLY A 123 -0.51 9.89 7.37
CA GLY A 123 -1.59 10.44 8.21
C GLY A 123 -1.42 11.89 8.67
N ARG A 124 -0.22 12.46 8.56
CA ARG A 124 0.15 13.80 9.08
C ARG A 124 -0.59 14.99 8.44
#